data_AF-A0A7G7WND4-F1
#
_entry.id   AF-A0A7G7WND4-F1
#
_cell.length_a   1.000
_cell.length_b   1.000
_cell.length_c   1.000
_cell.angle_alpha   90.00
_cell.angle_beta   90.00
_cell.angle_gamma   90.00
#
_symmetry.space_group_name_H-M   'P 1'
#
loop_
_entity.id
_entity.type
_entity.pdbx_description
1 polymer ?
#
loop_
_entity_poly.entity_id
_entity_poly.type
_entity_poly.pdbx_seq_one_letter_code
_entity_poly.pdbx_strand_id
1 'polypeptide(L)'
;MPGREIRLAPRVLYYSYVFCAYATTTFFFVCECIILRETIKDPNKFVRQLAMMFTHLKGIMMLHTLVFNGNAIEKVMEALQDEKYVYEAQDEFQPGLMLRKARRVTCVLSVMAFVLYNFVGVSGHISSTITLNGKAVGNDLPANTTCYDFLPYYFYIPFDAGNKFRCQVALVFMDVSLDVFAMVIATYDGVFLTLMNCLKTQLQIVQCAVRTLRERCI
;
A
#
# COMPACT_ATOMS: atom_id res chain seq x y z
N MET A 1 -5.98 13.01 -11.71
CA MET A 1 -4.90 13.22 -12.72
C MET A 1 -4.54 14.70 -12.76
N PRO A 2 -3.30 15.13 -13.05
CA PRO A 2 -2.99 16.55 -13.07
C PRO A 2 -3.84 17.28 -14.12
N GLY A 3 -4.71 18.20 -13.68
CA GLY A 3 -5.60 18.97 -14.55
C GLY A 3 -4.85 19.81 -15.58
N ARG A 4 -5.54 20.18 -16.68
CA ARG A 4 -4.98 20.93 -17.82
C ARG A 4 -4.36 22.29 -17.46
N GLU A 5 -4.63 22.81 -16.27
CA GLU A 5 -4.13 24.11 -15.78
C GLU A 5 -2.85 24.02 -14.93
N ILE A 6 -2.36 22.81 -14.63
CA ILE A 6 -1.17 22.60 -13.81
C ILE A 6 0.12 22.87 -14.63
N ARG A 7 1.07 23.61 -14.03
CA ARG A 7 2.40 23.93 -14.59
C ARG A 7 3.14 22.67 -15.09
N LEU A 8 4.00 22.80 -16.10
CA LEU A 8 4.70 21.67 -16.73
C LEU A 8 5.49 20.80 -15.74
N ALA A 9 6.19 21.43 -14.78
CA ALA A 9 7.05 20.74 -13.81
C ALA A 9 6.32 19.67 -12.95
N PRO A 10 5.21 19.97 -12.25
CA PRO A 10 4.49 18.96 -11.47
C PRO A 10 3.90 17.82 -12.30
N ARG A 11 3.59 18.03 -13.59
CA ARG A 11 3.20 16.92 -14.48
C ARG A 11 4.35 15.97 -14.76
N VAL A 12 5.52 16.52 -15.10
CA VAL A 12 6.72 15.72 -15.34
C VAL A 12 7.06 14.92 -14.08
N LEU A 13 7.06 15.55 -12.91
CA LEU A 13 7.29 14.87 -11.62
C LEU A 13 6.30 13.73 -11.38
N TYR A 14 5.00 13.95 -11.63
CA TYR A 14 3.99 12.91 -11.48
C TYR A 14 4.24 11.72 -12.43
N TYR A 15 4.51 11.97 -13.71
CA TYR A 15 4.77 10.91 -14.67
C TYR A 15 6.07 10.16 -14.35
N SER A 16 7.12 10.87 -13.92
CA SER A 16 8.37 10.26 -13.44
C SER A 16 8.12 9.39 -12.22
N TYR A 17 7.34 9.87 -11.24
CA TYR A 17 6.96 9.09 -10.07
C TYR A 17 6.21 7.81 -10.44
N VAL A 18 5.18 7.90 -11.29
CA VAL A 18 4.40 6.75 -11.75
C VAL A 18 5.28 5.77 -12.51
N PHE A 19 6.15 6.26 -13.40
CA PHE A 19 7.10 5.42 -14.13
C PHE A 19 8.05 4.69 -13.17
N CYS A 20 8.65 5.39 -12.21
CA CYS A 20 9.53 4.79 -11.21
C CYS A 20 8.81 3.74 -10.36
N ALA A 21 7.56 4.00 -9.94
CA ALA A 21 6.76 3.02 -9.20
C ALA A 21 6.54 1.75 -10.02
N TYR A 22 6.08 1.87 -11.28
CA TYR A 22 5.89 0.71 -12.16
C TYR A 22 7.19 -0.04 -12.45
N ALA A 23 8.27 0.69 -12.74
CA ALA A 23 9.57 0.10 -13.03
C ALA A 23 10.07 -0.73 -11.83
N THR A 24 9.97 -0.16 -10.62
CA THR A 24 10.39 -0.83 -9.38
C THR A 24 9.55 -2.07 -9.09
N THR A 25 8.21 -1.96 -9.10
CA THR A 25 7.32 -3.09 -8.80
C THR A 25 7.44 -4.20 -9.84
N THR A 26 7.55 -3.85 -11.13
CA THR A 26 7.65 -4.84 -12.21
C THR A 26 9.01 -5.53 -12.19
N PHE A 27 10.09 -4.77 -12.01
CA PHE A 27 11.44 -5.34 -11.94
C PHE A 27 11.56 -6.32 -10.77
N PHE A 28 11.08 -5.93 -9.58
CA PHE A 28 11.08 -6.81 -8.41
C PHE A 28 10.25 -8.08 -8.64
N PHE A 29 9.05 -7.95 -9.21
CA PHE A 29 8.20 -9.10 -9.54
C PHE A 29 8.86 -10.05 -10.55
N VAL A 30 9.59 -9.53 -11.54
CA VAL A 30 10.39 -10.37 -12.46
C VAL A 30 11.48 -11.13 -11.70
N CYS A 31 12.18 -10.49 -10.77
CA CYS A 31 13.16 -11.17 -9.91
C CYS A 31 12.53 -12.29 -9.07
N GLU A 32 11.31 -12.11 -8.57
CA GLU A 32 10.56 -13.16 -7.87
C GLU A 32 10.19 -14.34 -8.79
N CYS A 33 9.75 -14.05 -10.02
CA CYS A 33 9.44 -15.08 -11.01
C CYS A 33 10.67 -15.93 -11.37
N ILE A 34 11.86 -15.31 -11.49
CA ILE A 34 13.10 -16.01 -11.82
C ILE A 34 13.48 -16.99 -10.71
N ILE A 35 13.43 -16.55 -9.44
CA ILE A 35 13.84 -17.39 -8.31
C ILE A 35 12.82 -18.49 -7.97
N LEU A 36 11.58 -18.37 -8.44
CA LEU A 36 10.50 -19.32 -8.15
C LEU A 36 10.89 -20.76 -8.46
N ARG A 37 11.61 -20.99 -9.58
CA ARG A 37 12.06 -22.34 -9.98
C ARG A 37 12.99 -22.98 -8.94
N GLU A 38 13.81 -22.19 -8.27
CA GLU A 38 14.72 -22.69 -7.23
C GLU A 38 13.99 -23.05 -5.94
N THR A 39 12.87 -22.37 -5.66
CA THR A 39 12.06 -22.63 -4.45
C THR A 39 11.23 -23.92 -4.53
N ILE A 40 10.99 -24.48 -5.73
CA ILE A 40 10.19 -25.72 -5.93
C ILE A 40 10.76 -26.91 -5.14
N LYS A 41 12.08 -26.91 -4.88
CA LYS A 41 12.76 -27.99 -4.15
C LYS A 41 12.32 -28.09 -2.68
N ASP A 42 11.75 -27.02 -2.12
CA ASP A 42 11.26 -26.95 -0.75
C ASP A 42 9.80 -26.46 -0.75
N PRO A 43 8.81 -27.35 -0.56
CA PRO A 43 7.39 -27.01 -0.61
C PRO A 43 7.00 -25.85 0.31
N ASN A 44 7.64 -25.74 1.49
CA ASN A 44 7.33 -24.68 2.43
C ASN A 44 7.81 -23.32 1.91
N LYS A 45 9.01 -23.27 1.32
CA LYS A 45 9.53 -22.06 0.68
C LYS A 45 8.72 -21.70 -0.56
N PHE A 46 8.35 -22.69 -1.38
CA PHE A 46 7.54 -22.49 -2.57
C PHE A 46 6.18 -21.87 -2.26
N VAL A 47 5.44 -22.40 -1.28
CA VAL A 47 4.13 -21.87 -0.90
C VAL A 47 4.24 -20.44 -0.35
N ARG A 48 5.26 -20.16 0.48
CA ARG A 48 5.53 -18.80 0.98
C ARG A 48 5.85 -17.84 -0.17
N GLN A 49 6.66 -18.27 -1.12
CA GLN A 49 7.01 -17.47 -2.29
C GLN A 49 5.79 -17.18 -3.16
N LEU A 50 4.92 -18.18 -3.41
CA LEU A 50 3.68 -17.98 -4.13
C LEU A 50 2.76 -16.97 -3.44
N ALA A 51 2.60 -17.07 -2.12
CA ALA A 51 1.79 -16.12 -1.36
C ALA A 51 2.30 -14.66 -1.49
N MET A 52 3.62 -14.48 -1.46
CA MET A 52 4.24 -13.17 -1.68
C MET A 52 4.03 -12.68 -3.10
N MET A 53 4.23 -13.53 -4.12
CA MET A 53 3.99 -13.18 -5.51
C MET A 53 2.53 -12.76 -5.75
N PHE A 54 1.54 -13.45 -5.17
CA PHE A 54 0.14 -13.02 -5.26
C PHE A 54 -0.10 -11.66 -4.60
N THR A 55 0.58 -11.37 -3.49
CA THR A 55 0.51 -10.08 -2.82
C THR A 55 1.08 -8.96 -3.69
N HIS A 56 2.23 -9.18 -4.33
CA HIS A 56 2.84 -8.20 -5.24
C HIS A 56 2.04 -8.04 -6.54
N LEU A 57 1.50 -9.13 -7.10
CA LEU A 57 0.59 -9.06 -8.24
C LEU A 57 -0.66 -8.23 -7.91
N LYS A 58 -1.27 -8.45 -6.74
CA LYS A 58 -2.36 -7.61 -6.22
C LYS A 58 -1.92 -6.15 -6.13
N GLY A 59 -0.72 -5.88 -5.61
CA GLY A 59 -0.13 -4.54 -5.56
C GLY A 59 -0.01 -3.87 -6.94
N ILE A 60 0.45 -4.59 -7.96
CA ILE A 60 0.51 -4.09 -9.35
C ILE A 60 -0.90 -3.76 -9.87
N MET A 61 -1.88 -4.63 -9.63
CA MET A 61 -3.28 -4.38 -10.02
C MET A 61 -3.87 -3.15 -9.31
N MET A 62 -3.53 -2.94 -8.04
CA MET A 62 -3.92 -1.76 -7.27
C MET A 62 -3.28 -0.48 -7.80
N LEU A 63 -1.98 -0.50 -8.12
CA LEU A 63 -1.30 0.62 -8.78
C LEU A 63 -1.99 0.96 -10.10
N HIS A 64 -2.33 -0.05 -10.90
CA HIS A 64 -3.07 0.12 -12.14
C HIS A 64 -4.43 0.78 -11.92
N THR A 65 -5.18 0.31 -10.92
CA THR A 65 -6.48 0.88 -10.59
C THR A 65 -6.36 2.34 -10.13
N LEU A 66 -5.39 2.67 -9.27
CA LEU A 66 -5.18 4.04 -8.81
C LEU A 66 -4.82 5.00 -9.96
N VAL A 67 -3.98 4.56 -10.89
CA VAL A 67 -3.49 5.39 -12.00
C VAL A 67 -4.57 5.59 -13.08
N PHE A 68 -5.23 4.51 -13.52
CA PHE A 68 -6.16 4.55 -14.65
C PHE A 68 -7.59 4.87 -14.25
N ASN A 69 -8.03 4.41 -13.07
CA ASN A 69 -9.39 4.65 -12.58
C ASN A 69 -9.49 5.83 -11.61
N GLY A 70 -8.41 6.62 -11.47
CA GLY A 70 -8.39 7.79 -10.58
C GLY A 70 -9.55 8.76 -10.80
N ASN A 71 -9.93 9.03 -12.06
CA ASN A 71 -11.06 9.91 -12.37
C ASN A 71 -12.41 9.29 -11.96
N ALA A 72 -12.55 7.96 -12.02
CA ALA A 72 -13.77 7.29 -11.57
C ALA A 72 -13.87 7.32 -10.04
N ILE A 73 -12.75 7.10 -9.35
CA ILE A 73 -12.65 7.24 -7.89
C ILE A 73 -13.01 8.67 -7.47
N GLU A 74 -12.45 9.68 -8.13
CA GLU A 74 -12.72 11.10 -7.87
C GLU A 74 -14.20 11.44 -8.04
N LYS A 75 -14.85 10.98 -9.13
CA LYS A 75 -16.30 11.16 -9.32
C LYS A 75 -17.14 10.54 -8.20
N VAL A 76 -16.76 9.35 -7.71
CA VAL A 76 -17.46 8.72 -6.58
C VAL A 76 -17.24 9.52 -5.31
N MET A 77 -16.01 10.02 -5.07
CA MET A 77 -15.71 10.88 -3.92
C MET A 77 -16.53 12.17 -3.96
N GLU A 78 -16.60 12.83 -5.11
CA GLU A 78 -17.39 14.05 -5.32
C GLU A 78 -18.88 13.78 -5.07
N ALA A 79 -19.43 12.71 -5.66
CA ALA A 79 -20.84 12.36 -5.47
C ALA A 79 -21.19 12.06 -4.01
N LEU A 80 -20.29 11.41 -3.26
CA LEU A 80 -20.50 11.10 -1.84
C LEU A 80 -20.31 12.31 -0.92
N GLN A 81 -19.67 13.38 -1.39
CA GLN A 81 -19.37 14.58 -0.60
C GLN A 81 -20.08 15.84 -1.10
N ASP A 82 -21.00 15.69 -2.06
CA ASP A 82 -21.73 16.80 -2.67
C ASP A 82 -22.59 17.52 -1.63
N GLU A 83 -22.39 18.84 -1.55
CA GLU A 83 -23.07 19.74 -0.62
C GLU A 83 -24.59 19.78 -0.85
N LYS A 84 -25.06 19.44 -2.06
CA LYS A 84 -26.48 19.35 -2.38
C LYS A 84 -27.22 18.31 -1.54
N TYR A 85 -26.54 17.30 -1.04
CA TYR A 85 -27.13 16.24 -0.20
C TYR A 85 -26.92 16.48 1.30
N VAL A 86 -26.57 17.70 1.70
CA VAL A 86 -26.45 18.07 3.11
C VAL A 86 -27.84 18.35 3.68
N TYR A 87 -28.26 17.49 4.62
CA TYR A 87 -29.50 17.66 5.36
C TYR A 87 -29.33 18.71 6.46
N GLU A 88 -30.38 19.50 6.70
CA GLU A 88 -30.42 20.42 7.84
C GLU A 88 -30.39 19.64 9.16
N ALA A 89 -29.72 20.20 10.16
CA ALA A 89 -29.70 19.62 11.51
C ALA A 89 -31.01 19.89 12.24
N GLN A 90 -31.48 18.94 13.04
CA GLN A 90 -32.68 19.08 13.87
C GLN A 90 -32.54 18.20 15.11
N ASP A 91 -32.68 18.81 16.29
CA ASP A 91 -32.57 18.13 17.58
C ASP A 91 -31.31 17.23 17.67
N GLU A 92 -31.51 15.92 17.85
CA GLU A 92 -30.44 14.92 17.91
C GLU A 92 -29.83 14.57 16.54
N PHE A 93 -30.51 14.89 15.44
CA PHE A 93 -30.02 14.64 14.09
C PHE A 93 -29.03 15.73 13.66
N GLN A 94 -27.75 15.40 13.77
CA GLN A 94 -26.62 16.28 13.46
C GLN A 94 -25.76 15.68 12.32
N PRO A 95 -26.21 15.73 11.06
CA PRO A 95 -25.55 15.06 9.92
C PRO A 95 -24.11 15.56 9.72
N GLY A 96 -23.85 16.85 9.92
CA GLY A 96 -22.50 17.42 9.87
C GLY A 96 -21.56 16.81 10.93
N LEU A 97 -22.06 16.55 12.14
CA LEU A 97 -21.29 15.89 13.20
C LEU A 97 -21.01 14.42 12.85
N MET A 98 -21.98 13.71 12.26
CA MET A 98 -21.82 12.33 11.79
C MET A 98 -20.71 12.23 10.75
N LEU A 99 -20.71 13.11 9.73
CA LEU A 99 -19.67 13.17 8.70
C LEU A 99 -18.29 13.50 9.29
N ARG A 100 -18.19 14.48 10.19
CA ARG A 100 -16.92 14.83 10.84
C ARG A 100 -16.36 13.67 11.66
N LYS A 101 -17.22 12.95 12.40
CA LYS A 101 -16.81 11.77 13.18
C LYS A 101 -16.33 10.65 12.26
N ALA A 102 -17.04 10.36 11.17
CA ALA A 102 -16.65 9.37 10.18
C ALA A 102 -15.29 9.70 9.54
N ARG A 103 -15.09 10.97 9.11
CA ARG A 103 -13.80 11.45 8.57
C ARG A 103 -12.66 11.27 9.56
N ARG A 104 -12.87 11.59 10.85
CA ARG A 104 -11.84 11.39 11.89
C ARG A 104 -11.46 9.92 12.04
N VAL A 105 -12.45 9.03 12.12
CA VAL A 105 -12.19 7.57 12.21
C VAL A 105 -11.41 7.08 11.00
N THR A 106 -11.84 7.45 9.79
CA THR A 106 -11.13 7.07 8.56
C THR A 106 -9.71 7.63 8.52
N CYS A 107 -9.49 8.89 8.90
CA CYS A 107 -8.15 9.48 8.93
C CYS A 107 -7.22 8.69 9.86
N VAL A 108 -7.69 8.36 11.06
CA VAL A 108 -6.93 7.55 12.02
C VAL A 108 -6.65 6.15 11.46
N LEU A 109 -7.64 5.48 10.88
CA LEU A 109 -7.47 4.15 10.29
C LEU A 109 -6.50 4.16 9.10
N SER A 110 -6.55 5.15 8.23
CA SER A 110 -5.63 5.27 7.09
C SER A 110 -4.19 5.50 7.55
N VAL A 111 -3.96 6.34 8.56
CA VAL A 111 -2.62 6.55 9.14
C VAL A 111 -2.13 5.28 9.82
N MET A 112 -2.97 4.62 10.62
CA MET A 112 -2.60 3.34 11.26
C MET A 112 -2.27 2.26 10.23
N ALA A 113 -3.09 2.11 9.18
CA ALA A 113 -2.84 1.16 8.11
C ALA A 113 -1.52 1.46 7.40
N PHE A 114 -1.28 2.72 7.02
CA PHE A 114 -0.01 3.12 6.41
C PHE A 114 1.19 2.76 7.28
N VAL A 115 1.16 3.06 8.59
CA VAL A 115 2.25 2.71 9.51
C VAL A 115 2.43 1.20 9.61
N LEU A 116 1.35 0.44 9.77
CA LEU A 116 1.41 -1.02 9.92
C LEU A 116 1.99 -1.71 8.68
N TYR A 117 1.64 -1.27 7.48
CA TYR A 117 2.12 -1.87 6.24
C TYR A 117 3.64 -1.65 6.08
N ASN A 118 4.14 -0.46 6.38
CA ASN A 118 5.58 -0.17 6.32
C ASN A 118 6.36 -0.86 7.44
N PHE A 119 5.75 -1.05 8.61
CA PHE A 119 6.39 -1.71 9.75
C PHE A 119 6.79 -3.17 9.44
N VAL A 120 6.06 -3.87 8.57
CA VAL A 120 6.40 -5.23 8.15
C VAL A 120 7.77 -5.28 7.45
N GLY A 121 8.02 -4.38 6.49
CA GLY A 121 9.30 -4.30 5.80
C GLY A 121 10.43 -3.90 6.74
N VAL A 122 10.23 -2.84 7.54
CA VAL A 122 11.23 -2.34 8.49
C VAL A 122 11.63 -3.40 9.53
N SER A 123 10.66 -4.12 10.10
CA SER A 123 10.94 -5.19 11.07
C SER A 123 11.68 -6.37 10.42
N GLY A 124 11.33 -6.74 9.19
CA GLY A 124 12.05 -7.73 8.39
C GLY A 124 13.50 -7.32 8.14
N HIS A 125 13.74 -6.07 7.75
CA HIS A 125 15.08 -5.52 7.53
C HIS A 125 15.93 -5.56 8.81
N ILE A 126 15.38 -5.08 9.93
CA ILE A 126 16.08 -5.06 11.22
C ILE A 126 16.46 -6.49 11.64
N SER A 127 15.52 -7.43 11.55
CA SER A 127 15.75 -8.84 11.90
C SER A 127 16.86 -9.47 11.03
N SER A 128 16.81 -9.22 9.72
CA SER A 128 17.78 -9.73 8.75
C SER A 128 19.17 -9.15 9.00
N THR A 129 19.24 -7.85 9.29
CA THR A 129 20.50 -7.15 9.58
C THR A 129 21.12 -7.61 10.88
N ILE A 130 20.33 -7.80 11.95
CA ILE A 130 20.82 -8.36 13.23
C ILE A 130 21.38 -9.77 12.99
N THR A 131 20.67 -10.61 12.25
CA THR A 131 21.09 -11.99 11.97
C THR A 131 22.36 -12.03 11.12
N LEU A 132 22.46 -11.19 10.09
CA LEU A 132 23.64 -11.06 9.24
C LEU A 132 24.86 -10.58 10.04
N ASN A 133 24.70 -9.52 10.84
CA ASN A 133 25.78 -8.97 11.66
C ASN A 133 26.24 -9.92 12.77
N GLY A 134 25.33 -10.74 13.30
CA GLY A 134 25.66 -11.72 14.35
C GLY A 134 26.42 -12.95 13.83
N LYS A 135 26.25 -13.31 12.54
CA LYS A 135 26.91 -14.49 11.95
C LYS A 135 28.15 -14.15 11.11
N ALA A 136 28.19 -12.99 10.45
CA ALA A 136 29.32 -12.62 9.61
C ALA A 136 30.57 -12.28 10.44
N VAL A 137 31.74 -12.71 9.96
CA VAL A 137 33.04 -12.37 10.56
C VAL A 137 33.70 -11.32 9.66
N GLY A 138 33.80 -10.08 10.15
CA GLY A 138 34.26 -8.97 9.33
C GLY A 138 33.31 -8.71 8.15
N ASN A 139 33.84 -8.80 6.92
CA ASN A 139 33.05 -8.67 5.69
C ASN A 139 32.68 -10.02 5.06
N ASP A 140 33.16 -11.12 5.61
CA ASP A 140 32.98 -12.45 5.03
C ASP A 140 31.74 -13.15 5.61
N LEU A 141 30.99 -13.79 4.72
CA LEU A 141 29.88 -14.64 5.11
C LEU A 141 30.41 -15.98 5.67
N PRO A 142 29.69 -16.62 6.62
CA PRO A 142 30.06 -17.94 7.09
C PRO A 142 30.17 -18.96 5.96
N ALA A 143 31.08 -19.93 6.12
CA ALA A 143 31.19 -21.07 5.21
C ALA A 143 29.83 -21.78 5.06
N ASN A 144 29.48 -22.16 3.83
CA ASN A 144 28.19 -22.78 3.44
C ASN A 144 26.93 -21.91 3.63
N THR A 145 27.08 -20.60 3.80
CA THR A 145 25.94 -19.68 3.80
C THR A 145 25.99 -18.72 2.61
N THR A 146 24.82 -18.32 2.15
CA THR A 146 24.63 -17.36 1.08
C THR A 146 23.80 -16.19 1.58
N CYS A 147 23.75 -15.09 0.81
CA CYS A 147 22.89 -13.96 1.17
C CYS A 147 21.40 -14.37 1.33
N TYR A 148 20.94 -15.36 0.57
CA TYR A 148 19.58 -15.90 0.64
C TYR A 148 19.19 -16.50 2.00
N ASP A 149 20.17 -16.86 2.84
CA ASP A 149 19.91 -17.36 4.19
C ASP A 149 19.59 -16.25 5.19
N PHE A 150 19.82 -14.99 4.80
CA PHE A 150 19.59 -13.80 5.61
C PHE A 150 18.45 -12.93 5.08
N LEU A 151 18.07 -13.06 3.81
CA LEU A 151 16.99 -12.29 3.23
C LEU A 151 15.63 -12.69 3.85
N PRO A 152 14.78 -11.72 4.21
CA PRO A 152 13.45 -12.01 4.74
C PRO A 152 12.50 -12.52 3.65
N TYR A 153 12.78 -12.20 2.38
CA TYR A 153 12.02 -12.61 1.21
C TYR A 153 12.95 -13.08 0.08
N TYR A 154 12.54 -14.11 -0.66
CA TYR A 154 13.33 -14.63 -1.77
C TYR A 154 13.06 -13.84 -3.04
N PHE A 155 14.12 -13.31 -3.66
CA PHE A 155 14.08 -12.70 -4.99
C PHE A 155 15.42 -12.95 -5.68
N TYR A 156 15.45 -13.02 -7.00
CA TYR A 156 16.71 -13.12 -7.72
C TYR A 156 17.56 -11.85 -7.52
N ILE A 157 18.75 -11.98 -6.93
CA ILE A 157 19.70 -10.88 -6.76
C ILE A 157 20.48 -10.67 -8.07
N PRO A 158 20.34 -9.52 -8.75
CA PRO A 158 20.91 -9.31 -10.09
C PRO A 158 22.41 -8.93 -10.07
N PHE A 159 23.07 -9.06 -8.92
CA PHE A 159 24.48 -8.74 -8.72
C PHE A 159 25.09 -9.73 -7.73
N ASP A 160 26.42 -9.80 -7.70
CA ASP A 160 27.11 -10.65 -6.74
C ASP A 160 26.86 -10.18 -5.30
N ALA A 161 26.44 -11.11 -4.44
CA ALA A 161 26.16 -10.88 -3.02
C ALA A 161 26.99 -11.81 -2.12
N GLY A 162 28.20 -12.19 -2.55
CA GLY A 162 29.08 -13.11 -1.83
C GLY A 162 29.70 -12.59 -0.53
N ASN A 163 29.58 -11.30 -0.22
CA ASN A 163 30.10 -10.70 1.01
C ASN A 163 29.02 -9.93 1.77
N LYS A 164 29.32 -9.60 3.03
CA LYS A 164 28.38 -8.94 3.95
C LYS A 164 27.86 -7.62 3.39
N PHE A 165 28.75 -6.74 2.93
CA PHE A 165 28.36 -5.44 2.40
C PHE A 165 27.43 -5.57 1.19
N ARG A 166 27.75 -6.44 0.23
CA ARG A 166 26.90 -6.66 -0.95
C ARG A 166 25.57 -7.31 -0.58
N CYS A 167 25.54 -8.15 0.45
CA CYS A 167 24.28 -8.68 0.97
C CYS A 167 23.42 -7.60 1.65
N GLN A 168 24.03 -6.62 2.34
CA GLN A 168 23.30 -5.45 2.84
C GLN A 168 22.74 -4.60 1.71
N VAL A 169 23.48 -4.44 0.61
CA VAL A 169 22.96 -3.77 -0.60
C VAL A 169 21.77 -4.54 -1.18
N ALA A 170 21.80 -5.87 -1.18
CA ALA A 170 20.66 -6.70 -1.58
C ALA A 170 19.44 -6.54 -0.66
N LEU A 171 19.64 -6.43 0.66
CA LEU A 171 18.56 -6.11 1.60
C LEU A 171 17.92 -4.75 1.27
N VAL A 172 18.73 -3.70 1.14
CA VAL A 172 18.22 -2.35 0.82
C VAL A 172 17.48 -2.33 -0.52
N PHE A 173 18.01 -3.03 -1.53
CA PHE A 173 17.36 -3.14 -2.84
C PHE A 173 15.96 -3.78 -2.75
N MET A 174 15.83 -4.84 -1.96
CA MET A 174 14.55 -5.48 -1.67
C MET A 174 13.62 -4.55 -0.88
N ASP A 175 14.12 -3.86 0.15
CA ASP A 175 13.31 -2.97 0.98
C ASP A 175 12.70 -1.84 0.18
N VAL A 176 13.45 -1.20 -0.72
CA VAL A 176 12.92 -0.14 -1.60
C VAL A 176 11.74 -0.66 -2.41
N SER A 177 11.82 -1.90 -2.90
CA SER A 177 10.75 -2.49 -3.70
C SER A 177 9.52 -2.83 -2.84
N LEU A 178 9.74 -3.41 -1.66
CA LEU A 178 8.68 -3.75 -0.72
C LEU A 178 7.99 -2.51 -0.13
N ASP A 179 8.73 -1.43 0.10
CA ASP A 179 8.23 -0.14 0.55
C ASP A 179 7.28 0.48 -0.48
N VAL A 180 7.66 0.45 -1.77
CA VAL A 180 6.77 0.89 -2.86
C VAL A 180 5.48 0.05 -2.89
N PHE A 181 5.58 -1.29 -2.77
CA PHE A 181 4.39 -2.14 -2.67
C PHE A 181 3.52 -1.81 -1.45
N ALA A 182 4.14 -1.65 -0.28
CA ALA A 182 3.45 -1.31 0.96
C ALA A 182 2.69 0.01 0.83
N MET A 183 3.33 1.06 0.27
CA MET A 183 2.71 2.36 0.04
C MET A 183 1.53 2.28 -0.94
N VAL A 184 1.68 1.55 -2.05
CA VAL A 184 0.61 1.38 -3.05
C VAL A 184 -0.59 0.67 -2.43
N ILE A 185 -0.37 -0.46 -1.75
CA ILE A 185 -1.46 -1.26 -1.18
C ILE A 185 -2.13 -0.47 -0.05
N ALA A 186 -1.37 0.17 0.85
CA ALA A 186 -1.92 0.99 1.92
C ALA A 186 -2.75 2.17 1.38
N THR A 187 -2.30 2.82 0.30
CA THR A 187 -3.02 3.91 -0.34
C THR A 187 -4.35 3.41 -0.93
N TYR A 188 -4.31 2.30 -1.68
CA TYR A 188 -5.51 1.72 -2.27
C TYR A 188 -6.53 1.31 -1.20
N ASP A 189 -6.09 0.53 -0.20
CA ASP A 189 -6.95 0.05 0.88
C ASP A 189 -7.51 1.23 1.69
N GLY A 190 -6.71 2.28 1.92
CA GLY A 190 -7.13 3.51 2.58
C GLY A 190 -8.20 4.28 1.80
N VAL A 191 -8.03 4.45 0.48
CA VAL A 191 -9.04 5.09 -0.40
C VAL A 191 -10.33 4.28 -0.39
N PHE A 192 -10.23 2.96 -0.56
CA PHE A 192 -11.41 2.09 -0.58
C PHE A 192 -12.17 2.12 0.76
N LEU A 193 -11.46 2.00 1.87
CA LEU A 193 -12.05 2.10 3.21
C LEU A 193 -12.71 3.46 3.45
N THR A 194 -12.08 4.54 2.97
CA THR A 194 -12.63 5.90 3.06
C THR A 194 -13.95 6.01 2.31
N LEU A 195 -14.00 5.53 1.07
CA LEU A 195 -15.22 5.52 0.25
C LEU A 195 -16.34 4.71 0.92
N MET A 196 -16.03 3.51 1.40
CA MET A 196 -16.99 2.65 2.07
C MET A 196 -17.54 3.29 3.35
N ASN A 197 -16.69 3.93 4.15
CA ASN A 197 -17.13 4.63 5.35
C ASN A 197 -17.98 5.86 5.03
N CYS A 198 -17.64 6.58 3.95
CA CYS A 198 -18.43 7.73 3.48
C CYS A 198 -19.82 7.27 3.01
N LEU A 199 -19.90 6.23 2.18
CA LEU A 199 -21.17 5.62 1.75
C LEU A 199 -22.02 5.16 2.93
N LYS A 200 -21.42 4.42 3.88
CA LYS A 200 -22.09 4.00 5.12
C LYS A 200 -22.67 5.19 5.88
N THR A 201 -21.90 6.25 6.04
CA THR A 201 -22.32 7.44 6.78
C THR A 201 -23.46 8.16 6.07
N GLN A 202 -23.40 8.28 4.74
CA GLN A 202 -24.47 8.88 3.95
C GLN A 202 -25.77 8.07 4.07
N LEU A 203 -25.71 6.73 3.99
CA LEU A 203 -26.88 5.87 4.19
C LEU A 203 -27.49 6.02 5.60
N GLN A 204 -26.65 6.17 6.63
CA GLN A 204 -27.13 6.44 8.00
C GLN A 204 -27.80 7.81 8.11
N ILE A 205 -27.26 8.82 7.44
CA ILE A 205 -27.86 10.17 7.39
C ILE A 205 -29.24 10.11 6.72
N VAL A 206 -29.35 9.44 5.57
CA VAL A 206 -30.64 9.24 4.88
C VAL A 206 -31.64 8.52 5.78
N GLN A 207 -31.21 7.46 6.48
CA GLN A 207 -32.07 6.73 7.41
C GLN A 207 -32.59 7.62 8.54
N CYS A 208 -31.74 8.47 9.12
CA CYS A 208 -32.15 9.42 10.15
C CYS A 208 -33.07 10.51 9.60
N ALA A 209 -32.77 11.05 8.41
CA ALA A 209 -33.61 12.05 7.76
C ALA A 209 -35.02 11.53 7.48
N VAL A 210 -35.16 10.27 7.05
CA VAL A 210 -36.47 9.62 6.86
C VAL A 210 -37.22 9.47 8.18
N ARG A 211 -36.53 9.17 9.29
CA ARG A 211 -37.15 9.07 10.63
C ARG A 211 -37.66 10.41 11.12
N THR A 212 -36.91 11.50 10.92
CA THR A 212 -37.29 12.86 11.33
C THR A 212 -38.20 13.56 10.31
N LEU A 213 -38.55 12.92 9.20
CA LEU A 213 -39.29 13.54 8.10
C LEU A 213 -40.67 14.02 8.55
N ARG A 214 -41.36 13.25 9.40
CA ARG A 214 -42.67 13.62 9.93
C ARG A 214 -42.62 14.91 10.74
N GLU A 215 -41.58 15.08 11.56
CA GLU A 215 -41.38 16.27 12.40
C GLU A 215 -40.98 17.51 11.59
N ARG A 216 -40.54 17.33 10.33
CA ARG A 216 -40.19 18.42 9.40
C ARG A 216 -41.35 18.90 8.53
N CYS A 217 -42.38 18.06 8.38
CA CYS A 217 -43.52 18.35 7.52
C CYS A 217 -44.74 18.92 8.26
N ILE A 218 -44.66 19.03 9.59
CA ILE A 218 -45.69 19.60 10.48
C ILE A 218 -45.22 21.00 10.90
#